data_AF-A0A4P6FGL4-F1
#
_entry.id   AF-A0A4P6FGL4-F1
#
_cell.length_a   1.000
_cell.length_b   1.000
_cell.length_c   1.000
_cell.angle_alpha   90.00
_cell.angle_beta   90.00
_cell.angle_gamma   90.00
#
_symmetry.space_group_name_H-M   'P 1'
#
loop_
_entity.id
_entity.type
_entity.pdbx_description
1 polymer ?
#
loop_
_entity_poly.entity_id
_entity_poly.type
_entity_poly.pdbx_seq_one_letter_code
_entity_poly.pdbx_strand_id
1 'polypeptide(L)'
;MLLLALVIAAPTPDLGWLAGSWTAEDGSRWTQETWSAQRGGVLLGTGLSGNGEVAKSFEFMRIAPDAEGRLVFWGSPEGKAPVAFRWEAGAAGEAVFVNAAHDYPQRIAYRRDGPALIATISLADGSRAQSWRYTRDK
;
A
#
# COMPACT_ATOMS: atom_id res chain seq x y z
N MET A 1 16.94 -0.31 40.06
CA MET A 1 17.44 -0.42 38.67
C MET A 1 16.24 -0.50 37.75
N LEU A 2 15.88 0.59 37.07
CA LEU A 2 14.86 0.57 36.04
C LEU A 2 15.55 0.12 34.74
N LEU A 3 15.23 -1.07 34.23
CA LEU A 3 15.70 -1.45 32.89
C LEU A 3 14.95 -0.57 31.89
N LEU A 4 15.67 0.39 31.27
CA LEU A 4 15.24 0.94 29.99
C LEU A 4 15.35 -0.19 28.97
N ALA A 5 14.22 -0.79 28.60
CA ALA A 5 14.15 -1.58 27.39
C ALA A 5 14.36 -0.62 26.22
N LEU A 6 15.49 -0.76 25.52
CA LEU A 6 15.68 -0.11 24.22
C LEU A 6 14.64 -0.73 23.29
N VAL A 7 13.55 0.00 23.00
CA VAL A 7 12.66 -0.37 21.90
C VAL A 7 13.46 -0.12 20.64
N ILE A 8 14.11 -1.17 20.12
CA ILE A 8 14.70 -1.13 18.79
C ILE A 8 13.50 -1.05 17.84
N ALA A 9 13.21 0.15 17.35
CA ALA A 9 12.26 0.31 16.26
C ALA A 9 12.74 -0.59 15.12
N ALA A 10 11.88 -1.52 14.69
CA ALA A 10 12.19 -2.33 13.52
C ALA A 10 12.57 -1.38 12.37
N PRO A 11 13.65 -1.64 11.63
CA PRO A 11 14.06 -0.75 10.56
C PRO A 11 12.90 -0.58 9.58
N THR A 12 12.53 0.67 9.31
CA THR A 12 11.51 0.99 8.31
C THR A 12 11.90 0.31 7.00
N PRO A 13 11.02 -0.50 6.38
CA PRO A 13 11.35 -1.15 5.12
C PRO A 13 11.71 -0.11 4.06
N ASP A 14 12.74 -0.39 3.27
CA ASP A 14 13.02 0.37 2.06
C ASP A 14 11.93 0.05 1.02
N LEU A 15 11.09 1.05 0.74
CA LEU A 15 9.98 0.96 -0.21
C LEU A 15 10.31 1.65 -1.53
N GLY A 16 11.59 1.92 -1.82
CA GLY A 16 12.01 2.56 -3.07
C GLY A 16 11.54 1.82 -4.33
N TRP A 17 11.35 0.50 -4.23
CA TRP A 17 10.83 -0.34 -5.32
C TRP A 17 9.36 -0.09 -5.67
N LEU A 18 8.58 0.52 -4.76
CA LEU A 18 7.17 0.87 -4.98
C LEU A 18 7.02 2.15 -5.81
N ALA A 19 7.99 3.05 -5.74
CA ALA A 19 7.94 4.33 -6.44
C ALA A 19 7.82 4.17 -7.96
N GLY A 20 6.98 4.99 -8.58
CA GLY A 20 6.69 4.99 -10.02
C GLY A 20 5.20 4.97 -10.32
N SER A 21 4.86 4.95 -11.61
CA SER A 21 3.51 4.78 -12.11
C SER A 21 3.31 3.35 -12.61
N TRP A 22 2.15 2.78 -12.30
CA TRP A 22 1.85 1.37 -12.42
C TRP A 22 0.44 1.20 -12.95
N THR A 23 0.28 0.40 -14.00
CA THR A 23 -1.03 0.15 -14.62
C THR A 23 -1.32 -1.34 -14.73
N ALA A 24 -2.53 -1.74 -14.37
CA ALA A 24 -3.09 -3.08 -14.53
C ALA A 24 -4.34 -2.96 -15.40
N GLU A 25 -4.42 -3.79 -16.45
CA GLU A 25 -5.51 -3.78 -17.41
C GLU A 25 -6.12 -5.18 -17.52
N ASP A 26 -7.44 -5.24 -17.63
CA ASP A 26 -8.21 -6.45 -17.90
C ASP A 26 -9.36 -6.10 -18.86
N GLY A 27 -9.13 -6.37 -20.15
CA GLY A 27 -10.01 -5.90 -21.22
C GLY A 27 -10.09 -4.37 -21.22
N SER A 28 -11.29 -3.83 -21.04
CA SER A 28 -11.51 -2.38 -20.95
C SER A 28 -11.37 -1.82 -19.54
N ARG A 29 -11.29 -2.68 -18.51
CA ARG A 29 -11.09 -2.25 -17.12
C ARG A 29 -9.61 -1.96 -16.89
N TRP A 30 -9.35 -0.91 -16.14
CA TRP A 30 -7.99 -0.53 -15.78
C TRP A 30 -7.93 0.04 -14.38
N THR A 31 -6.79 -0.15 -13.74
CA THR A 31 -6.40 0.49 -12.48
C THR A 31 -4.99 1.02 -12.63
N GLN A 32 -4.79 2.29 -12.31
CA GLN A 32 -3.50 2.94 -12.26
C GLN A 32 -3.19 3.33 -10.81
N GLU A 33 -1.96 3.06 -10.37
CA GLU A 33 -1.39 3.57 -9.13
C GLU A 33 -0.10 4.34 -9.42
N THR A 34 0.04 5.52 -8.83
CA THR A 34 1.30 6.28 -8.87
C THR A 34 1.79 6.49 -7.45
N TRP A 35 3.05 6.15 -7.20
CA TRP A 35 3.72 6.31 -5.93
C TRP A 35 4.93 7.23 -6.06
N SER A 36 5.04 8.21 -5.17
CA SER A 36 6.22 9.08 -5.09
C SER A 36 7.45 8.30 -4.64
N ALA A 37 8.64 8.86 -4.92
CA ALA A 37 9.84 8.43 -4.22
C ALA A 37 9.67 8.63 -2.70
N GLN A 38 10.27 7.74 -1.91
CA GLN A 38 10.32 7.89 -0.46
C GLN A 38 11.19 9.12 -0.11
N ARG A 39 10.60 10.08 0.61
CA ARG A 39 11.26 11.31 1.08
C ARG A 39 10.79 11.65 2.48
N GLY A 40 11.72 11.84 3.42
CA GLY A 40 11.37 12.11 4.82
C GLY A 40 10.58 10.97 5.48
N GLY A 41 10.75 9.73 5.02
CA GLY A 41 9.97 8.57 5.50
C GLY A 41 8.54 8.51 4.95
N VAL A 42 8.17 9.39 4.01
CA VAL A 42 6.83 9.46 3.41
C VAL A 42 6.88 9.04 1.95
N LEU A 43 5.89 8.25 1.53
CA LEU A 43 5.50 8.01 0.14
C LEU A 43 4.07 8.49 -0.03
N LEU A 44 3.80 9.26 -1.08
CA LEU A 44 2.46 9.67 -1.48
C LEU A 44 2.00 8.79 -2.63
N GLY A 45 0.75 8.34 -2.57
CA GLY A 45 0.13 7.48 -3.57
C GLY A 45 -1.17 8.07 -4.11
N THR A 46 -1.45 7.81 -5.38
CA THR A 46 -2.76 8.05 -5.99
C THR A 46 -3.21 6.81 -6.75
N GLY A 47 -4.46 6.42 -6.58
CA GLY A 47 -5.12 5.36 -7.35
C GLY A 47 -6.21 5.95 -8.24
N LEU A 48 -6.33 5.45 -9.46
CA LEU A 48 -7.42 5.77 -10.37
C LEU A 48 -7.86 4.46 -11.04
N SER A 49 -9.15 4.15 -11.00
CA SER A 49 -9.70 2.99 -11.72
C SER A 49 -10.80 3.43 -12.67
N GLY A 50 -10.94 2.71 -13.78
CA GLY A 50 -11.92 3.04 -14.80
C GLY A 50 -12.27 1.89 -15.73
N ASN A 51 -13.09 2.22 -16.73
CA ASN A 51 -13.48 1.31 -17.80
C ASN A 51 -13.60 2.09 -19.11
N GLY A 52 -12.79 1.73 -20.11
CA GLY A 52 -12.63 2.50 -21.34
C GLY A 52 -12.19 3.93 -21.02
N GLU A 53 -12.88 4.91 -21.58
CA GLU A 53 -12.59 6.34 -21.38
C GLU A 53 -13.17 6.90 -20.07
N VAL A 54 -13.87 6.09 -19.27
CA VAL A 54 -14.61 6.56 -18.09
C VAL A 54 -13.89 6.19 -16.80
N ALA A 55 -13.41 7.20 -16.07
CA ALA A 55 -12.97 7.04 -14.69
C ALA A 55 -14.17 6.65 -13.78
N LYS A 56 -13.95 5.71 -12.86
CA LYS A 56 -14.98 5.14 -11.98
C LYS A 56 -14.74 5.40 -10.51
N SER A 57 -13.48 5.42 -10.09
CA SER A 57 -13.12 5.69 -8.70
C SER A 57 -11.70 6.22 -8.60
N PHE A 58 -11.41 6.94 -7.53
CA PHE A 58 -10.06 7.40 -7.20
C PHE A 58 -9.76 7.22 -5.72
N GLU A 59 -8.47 7.22 -5.39
CA GLU A 59 -8.00 7.10 -4.03
C GLU A 59 -6.75 7.96 -3.81
N PHE A 60 -6.70 8.66 -2.67
CA PHE A 60 -5.45 9.22 -2.16
C PHE A 60 -4.86 8.27 -1.13
N MET A 61 -3.56 8.03 -1.22
CA MET A 61 -2.85 7.14 -0.31
C MET A 61 -1.61 7.82 0.24
N ARG A 62 -1.15 7.37 1.40
CA ARG A 62 0.21 7.64 1.85
C ARG A 62 0.74 6.46 2.66
N ILE A 63 2.05 6.26 2.61
CA ILE A 63 2.79 5.40 3.53
C ILE A 63 3.76 6.30 4.28
N ALA A 64 3.67 6.33 5.60
CA ALA A 64 4.37 7.28 6.47
C ALA A 64 4.41 6.78 7.92
N PRO A 65 5.27 7.33 8.79
CA PRO A 65 5.24 7.03 10.22
C PRO A 65 4.01 7.63 10.91
N ASP A 66 3.45 6.92 11.89
CA ASP A 66 2.51 7.47 12.87
C ASP A 66 3.24 8.31 13.95
N ALA A 67 2.51 8.79 14.95
CA ALA A 67 3.07 9.61 16.03
C ALA A 67 4.12 8.87 16.87
N GLU A 68 4.08 7.53 16.87
CA GLU A 68 5.03 6.66 17.55
C GLU A 68 6.16 6.18 16.63
N GLY A 69 6.23 6.69 15.39
CA GLY A 69 7.26 6.35 14.40
C GLY A 69 7.02 5.02 13.68
N ARG A 70 5.86 4.38 13.85
CA ARG A 70 5.53 3.11 13.19
C ARG A 70 5.02 3.36 11.79
N LEU A 71 5.48 2.58 10.82
CA LEU A 71 5.03 2.72 9.44
C LEU A 71 3.56 2.31 9.31
N VAL A 72 2.78 3.13 8.59
CA VAL A 72 1.34 2.93 8.38
C VAL A 72 1.02 3.26 6.92
N PHE A 73 0.11 2.49 6.34
CA PHE A 73 -0.58 2.84 5.10
C PHE A 73 -1.89 3.55 5.44
N TRP A 74 -2.15 4.70 4.83
CA TRP A 74 -3.45 5.37 4.91
C TRP A 74 -4.10 5.41 3.54
N GLY A 75 -5.27 4.81 3.41
CA GLY A 75 -6.10 4.86 2.21
C GLY A 75 -7.28 5.82 2.39
N SER A 76 -7.56 6.63 1.37
CA SER A 76 -8.62 7.65 1.35
C SER A 76 -9.44 7.51 0.06
N PRO A 77 -10.31 6.48 -0.01
CA PRO A 77 -11.12 6.23 -1.19
C PRO A 77 -12.12 7.37 -1.38
N GLU A 78 -12.22 7.89 -2.60
CA GLU A 78 -13.06 9.04 -2.95
C GLU A 78 -12.78 10.29 -2.09
N GLY A 79 -11.55 10.43 -1.58
CA GLY A 79 -11.15 11.55 -0.71
C GLY A 79 -11.77 11.53 0.70
N LYS A 80 -12.35 10.40 1.14
CA LYS A 80 -12.94 10.25 2.48
C LYS A 80 -11.88 10.27 3.58
N ALA A 81 -12.33 10.31 4.83
CA ALA A 81 -11.44 10.21 5.99
C ALA A 81 -10.47 9.02 5.84
N PRO A 82 -9.14 9.23 5.96
CA PRO A 82 -8.18 8.16 5.72
C PRO A 82 -8.29 7.03 6.75
N VAL A 83 -8.26 5.79 6.26
CA VAL A 83 -8.24 4.57 7.07
C VAL A 83 -6.79 4.10 7.22
N ALA A 84 -6.35 3.89 8.45
CA ALA A 84 -4.99 3.44 8.76
C ALA A 84 -4.87 1.91 8.80
N PHE A 85 -3.78 1.40 8.23
CA PHE A 85 -3.35 0.00 8.27
C PHE A 85 -1.90 -0.05 8.73
N ARG A 86 -1.63 -0.68 9.87
CA ARG A 86 -0.29 -0.72 10.47
C ARG A 86 0.60 -1.70 9.72
N TRP A 87 1.85 -1.32 9.50
CA TRP A 87 2.83 -2.22 8.90
C TRP A 87 3.03 -3.47 9.76
N GLU A 88 3.10 -4.61 9.10
CA GLU A 88 3.57 -5.87 9.65
C GLU A 88 4.81 -6.32 8.89
N ALA A 89 5.73 -6.98 9.59
CA ALA A 89 6.95 -7.47 8.98
C ALA A 89 6.63 -8.40 7.79
N GLY A 90 7.32 -8.20 6.67
CA GLY A 90 7.16 -8.99 5.44
C GLY A 90 8.50 -9.52 4.94
N ALA A 91 8.46 -10.32 3.87
CA ALA A 91 9.66 -10.75 3.18
C ALA A 91 10.35 -9.58 2.44
N ALA A 92 11.60 -9.77 2.01
CA ALA A 92 12.29 -8.79 1.19
C ALA A 92 11.50 -8.52 -0.12
N GLY A 93 11.28 -7.25 -0.45
CA GLY A 93 10.47 -6.86 -1.61
C GLY A 93 8.96 -7.00 -1.40
N GLU A 94 8.51 -7.22 -0.17
CA GLU A 94 7.09 -7.21 0.23
C GLU A 94 6.85 -6.17 1.34
N ALA A 95 5.71 -5.50 1.30
CA ALA A 95 5.22 -4.63 2.35
C ALA A 95 3.76 -4.98 2.67
N VAL A 96 3.50 -5.31 3.93
CA VAL A 96 2.17 -5.75 4.39
C VAL A 96 1.67 -4.78 5.43
N PHE A 97 0.40 -4.40 5.32
CA PHE A 97 -0.28 -3.49 6.23
C PHE A 97 -1.61 -4.09 6.67
N VAL A 98 -1.92 -4.03 7.96
CA VAL A 98 -3.08 -4.70 8.55
C VAL A 98 -3.88 -3.76 9.46
N ASN A 99 -5.20 -3.87 9.36
CA ASN A 99 -6.19 -3.35 10.28
C ASN A 99 -7.32 -4.38 10.41
N ALA A 100 -7.19 -5.30 11.37
CA ALA A 100 -8.16 -6.37 11.60
C ALA A 100 -9.54 -5.86 12.07
N ALA A 101 -9.66 -4.61 12.49
CA ALA A 101 -10.92 -3.99 12.90
C ALA A 101 -11.67 -3.32 11.74
N HIS A 102 -11.07 -3.21 10.55
CA HIS A 102 -11.74 -2.69 9.36
C HIS A 102 -12.70 -3.73 8.77
N ASP A 103 -13.71 -3.30 8.03
CA ASP A 103 -14.72 -4.19 7.45
C ASP A 103 -14.17 -4.96 6.23
N TYR A 104 -13.66 -4.23 5.24
CA TYR A 104 -12.88 -4.74 4.12
C TYR A 104 -12.24 -3.57 3.34
N PRO A 105 -10.96 -3.68 2.95
CA PRO A 105 -10.03 -4.76 3.28
C PRO A 105 -9.52 -4.66 4.71
N GLN A 106 -8.93 -5.74 5.24
CA GLN A 106 -8.23 -5.73 6.53
C GLN A 106 -6.72 -5.90 6.36
N ARG A 107 -6.28 -6.46 5.23
CA ARG A 107 -4.88 -6.64 4.88
C ARG A 107 -4.63 -6.07 3.48
N ILE A 108 -3.58 -5.27 3.36
CA ILE A 108 -3.08 -4.69 2.11
C ILE A 108 -1.62 -5.13 1.97
N ALA A 109 -1.27 -5.75 0.85
CA ALA A 109 0.09 -6.20 0.58
C ALA A 109 0.56 -5.74 -0.79
N TYR A 110 1.76 -5.16 -0.83
CA TYR A 110 2.50 -4.88 -2.05
C TYR A 110 3.67 -5.82 -2.14
N ARG A 111 3.91 -6.40 -3.32
CA ARG A 111 5.06 -7.27 -3.57
C ARG A 111 5.68 -6.97 -4.92
N ARG A 112 7.00 -6.83 -4.94
CA ARG A 112 7.80 -6.76 -6.16
C ARG A 112 7.92 -8.15 -6.78
N ASP A 113 7.59 -8.27 -8.06
CA ASP A 113 7.73 -9.52 -8.83
C ASP A 113 8.44 -9.25 -10.17
N GLY A 114 9.77 -9.37 -10.19
CA GLY A 114 10.57 -9.01 -11.36
C GLY A 114 10.33 -7.55 -11.75
N PRO A 115 9.88 -7.23 -12.99
CA PRO A 115 9.49 -5.88 -13.41
C PRO A 115 8.06 -5.48 -13.00
N ALA A 116 7.24 -6.38 -12.48
CA ALA A 116 5.86 -6.12 -12.08
C ALA A 116 5.68 -5.76 -10.58
N LEU A 117 4.60 -5.05 -10.28
CA LEU A 117 4.13 -4.81 -8.92
C LEU A 117 2.84 -5.59 -8.71
N ILE A 118 2.77 -6.35 -7.62
CA ILE A 118 1.53 -7.01 -7.20
C ILE A 118 0.98 -6.25 -6.01
N ALA A 119 -0.24 -5.72 -6.12
CA ALA A 119 -1.02 -5.31 -4.96
C ALA A 119 -2.07 -6.36 -4.66
N THR A 120 -2.32 -6.64 -3.38
CA THR A 120 -3.36 -7.56 -2.94
C THR A 120 -4.05 -7.02 -1.71
N ILE A 121 -5.38 -6.97 -1.76
CA ILE A 121 -6.22 -6.68 -0.61
C ILE A 121 -6.97 -7.94 -0.20
N SER A 122 -7.21 -8.13 1.10
CA SER A 122 -7.87 -9.32 1.65
C SER A 122 -8.44 -9.06 3.04
N LEU A 123 -9.15 -10.03 3.60
CA LEU A 123 -9.34 -10.12 5.05
C LEU A 123 -8.02 -10.46 5.76
N ALA A 124 -7.95 -10.28 7.08
CA ALA A 124 -6.72 -10.49 7.85
C ALA A 124 -6.18 -11.93 7.74
N ASP A 125 -7.07 -12.91 7.56
CA ASP A 125 -6.74 -14.33 7.35
C ASP A 125 -6.32 -14.66 5.90
N GLY A 126 -6.26 -13.66 5.01
CA GLY A 126 -5.93 -13.82 3.60
C GLY A 126 -7.10 -14.26 2.72
N SER A 127 -8.28 -14.49 3.29
CA SER A 127 -9.48 -14.83 2.50
C SER A 127 -10.03 -13.62 1.75
N ARG A 128 -10.91 -13.89 0.77
CA ARG A 128 -11.54 -12.88 -0.10
C ARG A 128 -10.52 -11.97 -0.80
N ALA A 129 -9.38 -12.54 -1.21
CA ALA A 129 -8.31 -11.79 -1.84
C ALA A 129 -8.73 -11.21 -3.20
N GLN A 130 -8.33 -9.96 -3.44
CA GLN A 130 -8.33 -9.34 -4.77
C GLN A 130 -6.92 -8.86 -5.05
N SER A 131 -6.44 -9.12 -6.27
CA SER A 131 -5.06 -8.82 -6.65
C SER A 131 -5.00 -8.13 -8.00
N TRP A 132 -4.07 -7.18 -8.10
CA TRP A 132 -3.69 -6.51 -9.33
C TRP A 132 -2.25 -6.88 -9.64
N ARG A 133 -2.01 -7.28 -10.88
CA ARG A 133 -0.66 -7.39 -11.44
C ARG A 133 -0.41 -6.18 -12.31
N TYR A 134 0.31 -5.21 -11.77
CA TYR A 134 0.68 -4.00 -12.48
C TYR A 134 1.97 -4.16 -13.27
N THR A 135 1.98 -3.55 -14.45
CA THR A 135 3.20 -3.21 -15.19
C THR A 135 3.59 -1.77 -14.90
N ARG A 136 4.90 -1.50 -14.90
CA ARG A 136 5.41 -0.15 -14.75
C ARG A 136 5.16 0.64 -16.04
N ASP A 137 4.63 1.85 -15.92
CA ASP A 137 4.50 2.76 -17.06
C ASP A 137 5.91 3.19 -17.54
N LYS A 138 6.03 3.55 -18.81
CA LYS A 138 7.32 3.95 -19.41
C LYS A 138 7.76 5.34 -18.99
#